data_AF-A0A2H9L439-F1
#
_entry.id   AF-A0A2H9L439-F1
#
_cell.length_a   1.000
_cell.length_b   1.000
_cell.length_c   1.000
_cell.angle_alpha   90.00
_cell.angle_beta   90.00
_cell.angle_gamma   90.00
#
_symmetry.space_group_name_H-M   'P 1'
#
loop_
_entity.id
_entity.type
_entity.pdbx_description
1 polymer ?
#
loop_
_entity_poly.entity_id
_entity_poly.type
_entity_poly.pdbx_seq_one_letter_code
_entity_poly.pdbx_strand_id
1 'polypeptide(L)'
;MATDIINLNSIQKYLENVDCAAYKLVSIWYKNKENTSDEFFTQHLECKITVVRSILNKLHYYGIVNYDKIKNENSGWFTFKWHLDYNKLSKLVFLNNLDKLEKLNAKEKYYGEYQMFVCKNSCNDFPFEVAAEYNFNCPMCSETLKHIDYVEKHKELQAQIKIIEEENVILSLFLKENNKK
;
A
#
# COMPACT_ATOMS: atom_id res chain seq x y z
N MET A 1 -2.06 22.58 10.19
CA MET A 1 -1.95 21.33 10.96
C MET A 1 -1.72 20.24 9.95
N ALA A 2 -0.55 19.60 9.94
CA ALA A 2 -0.23 18.59 8.93
C ALA A 2 -1.23 17.44 9.08
N THR A 3 -2.06 17.23 8.06
CA THR A 3 -3.01 16.14 7.98
C THR A 3 -2.26 14.84 8.25
N ASP A 4 -2.76 14.03 9.19
CA ASP A 4 -2.08 12.81 9.64
C ASP A 4 -2.23 11.69 8.60
N ILE A 5 -1.59 11.89 7.44
CA ILE A 5 -1.66 11.01 6.28
C ILE A 5 -1.10 9.62 6.58
N ILE A 6 -0.23 9.49 7.59
CA ILE A 6 0.44 8.24 7.91
C ILE A 6 -0.56 7.18 8.37
N ASN A 7 -1.68 7.58 8.99
CA ASN A 7 -2.69 6.64 9.48
C ASN A 7 -3.69 6.18 8.41
N LEU A 8 -3.55 6.63 7.15
CA LEU A 8 -4.43 6.17 6.06
C LEU A 8 -4.13 4.70 5.73
N ASN A 9 -5.19 3.92 5.49
CA ASN A 9 -5.10 2.49 5.17
C ASN A 9 -4.31 2.27 3.87
N SER A 10 -4.45 3.17 2.88
CA SER A 10 -3.67 3.09 1.66
C SER A 10 -2.18 3.30 1.89
N ILE A 11 -1.78 4.18 2.82
CA ILE A 11 -0.36 4.35 3.18
C ILE A 11 0.18 3.09 3.85
N GLN A 12 -0.56 2.55 4.82
CA GLN A 12 -0.18 1.31 5.51
C GLN A 12 0.03 0.17 4.51
N LYS A 13 -0.98 -0.13 3.68
CA LYS A 13 -0.92 -1.21 2.69
C LYS A 13 0.20 -1.00 1.67
N TYR A 14 0.41 0.24 1.21
CA TYR A 14 1.46 0.54 0.27
C TYR A 14 2.85 0.28 0.88
N LEU A 15 3.08 0.71 2.12
CA LEU A 15 4.35 0.48 2.80
C LEU A 15 4.56 -1.02 3.10
N GLU A 16 3.53 -1.74 3.56
CA GLU A 16 3.60 -3.18 3.81
C GLU A 16 3.92 -3.99 2.53
N ASN A 17 3.45 -3.52 1.36
CA ASN A 17 3.82 -4.10 0.06
C ASN A 17 5.29 -3.85 -0.31
N VAL A 18 5.92 -2.77 0.18
CA VAL A 18 7.36 -2.52 0.00
C VAL A 18 8.19 -3.42 0.93
N ASP A 19 7.80 -3.47 2.20
CA ASP A 19 8.38 -4.35 3.21
C ASP A 19 7.41 -4.49 4.40
N CYS A 20 7.28 -5.70 4.97
CA CYS A 20 6.33 -5.95 6.05
C CYS A 20 6.56 -5.07 7.30
N ALA A 21 7.79 -4.58 7.53
CA ALA A 21 8.11 -3.69 8.64
C ALA A 21 8.17 -2.20 8.25
N ALA A 22 7.97 -1.84 6.98
CA ALA A 22 8.10 -0.47 6.51
C ALA A 22 7.06 0.47 7.13
N TYR A 23 5.81 0.04 7.26
CA TYR A 23 4.78 0.86 7.91
C TYR A 23 5.17 1.19 9.35
N LYS A 24 5.54 0.17 10.14
CA LYS A 24 5.97 0.34 11.53
C LYS A 24 7.16 1.30 11.64
N LEU A 25 8.15 1.17 10.76
CA LEU A 25 9.31 2.07 10.70
C LEU A 25 8.88 3.52 10.47
N VAL A 26 8.05 3.77 9.44
CA VAL A 26 7.56 5.10 9.09
C VAL A 26 6.68 5.68 10.20
N SER A 27 5.83 4.89 10.85
CA SER A 27 5.02 5.34 11.99
C SER A 27 5.87 5.72 13.20
N ILE A 28 6.92 4.95 13.51
CA ILE A 28 7.88 5.29 14.57
C ILE A 28 8.58 6.61 14.24
N TRP A 29 9.02 6.78 12.99
CA TRP A 29 9.66 7.99 12.51
C TRP A 29 8.74 9.21 12.63
N TYR A 30 7.50 9.10 12.18
CA TYR A 30 6.52 10.18 12.24
C TYR A 30 6.29 10.69 13.67
N LYS A 31 6.29 9.78 14.65
CA LYS A 31 6.19 10.11 16.07
C LYS A 31 7.46 10.74 16.65
N ASN A 32 8.63 10.42 16.09
CA ASN A 32 9.95 10.81 16.59
C ASN A 32 10.72 11.62 15.55
N LYS A 33 10.19 12.80 15.20
CA LYS A 33 10.60 13.65 14.06
C LYS A 33 12.09 14.02 14.00
N GLU A 34 12.82 13.90 15.10
CA GLU A 34 14.24 14.26 15.21
C GLU A 34 15.18 13.05 15.08
N ASN A 35 14.69 11.84 15.34
CA ASN A 35 15.52 10.64 15.37
C ASN A 35 15.53 9.95 14.01
N THR A 36 16.66 10.08 13.34
CA THR A 36 16.85 9.68 11.93
C THR A 36 17.95 8.63 11.75
N SER A 37 18.47 8.06 12.84
CA SER A 37 19.53 7.05 12.79
C SER A 37 18.97 5.62 12.75
N ASP A 38 19.72 4.73 12.11
CA ASP A 38 19.43 3.32 12.03
C ASP A 38 19.55 2.60 13.38
N GLU A 39 20.40 3.07 14.31
CA GLU A 39 20.43 2.56 15.68
C GLU A 39 19.12 2.83 16.43
N PHE A 40 18.54 4.02 16.25
CA PHE A 40 17.26 4.36 16.87
C PHE A 40 16.15 3.41 16.40
N PHE A 41 16.05 3.18 15.09
CA PHE A 41 15.06 2.25 14.55
C PHE A 41 15.31 0.80 14.99
N THR A 42 16.57 0.39 15.13
CA THR A 42 16.95 -0.94 15.63
C THR A 42 16.37 -1.20 17.02
N GLN A 43 16.48 -0.23 17.93
CA GLN A 43 15.95 -0.33 19.30
C GLN A 43 14.41 -0.44 19.34
N HIS A 44 13.70 0.27 18.45
CA HIS A 44 12.24 0.33 18.47
C HIS A 44 11.56 -0.78 17.65
N LEU A 45 12.25 -1.29 16.63
CA LEU A 45 11.76 -2.40 15.81
C LEU A 45 12.18 -3.77 16.35
N GLU A 46 13.06 -3.80 17.36
CA GLU A 46 13.61 -5.04 17.94
C GLU A 46 14.21 -5.99 16.89
N CYS A 47 14.84 -5.42 15.87
CA CYS A 47 15.44 -6.17 14.76
C CYS A 47 16.90 -5.77 14.57
N LYS A 48 17.68 -6.60 13.86
CA LYS A 48 19.10 -6.32 13.60
C LYS A 48 19.25 -5.06 12.74
N ILE A 49 20.32 -4.29 12.97
CA ILE A 49 20.62 -3.08 12.17
C ILE A 49 20.68 -3.35 10.66
N THR A 50 21.09 -4.55 10.25
CA THR A 50 21.10 -4.97 8.84
C THR A 50 19.69 -5.05 8.24
N VAL A 51 18.70 -5.46 9.04
CA VAL A 51 17.29 -5.50 8.62
C VAL A 51 16.75 -4.09 8.48
N VAL A 52 16.99 -3.22 9.46
CA VAL A 52 16.62 -1.80 9.40
C VAL A 52 17.19 -1.13 8.15
N ARG A 53 18.50 -1.30 7.91
CA ARG A 53 19.16 -0.75 6.71
C ARG A 53 18.57 -1.30 5.42
N SER A 54 18.24 -2.59 5.38
CA SER A 54 17.55 -3.18 4.22
C SER A 54 16.21 -2.51 3.95
N ILE A 55 15.40 -2.26 4.98
CA ILE A 55 14.10 -1.56 4.85
C ILE A 55 14.31 -0.12 4.38
N LEU A 56 15.23 0.61 5.01
CA LEU A 56 15.56 2.00 4.62
C LEU A 56 16.06 2.09 3.18
N ASN A 57 16.89 1.14 2.73
CA ASN A 57 17.36 1.06 1.35
C ASN A 57 16.22 0.78 0.36
N LYS A 58 15.27 -0.11 0.70
CA LYS A 58 14.08 -0.35 -0.12
C LYS A 58 13.22 0.91 -0.24
N LEU A 59 12.98 1.59 0.88
CA LEU A 59 12.25 2.87 0.89
C LEU A 59 12.98 3.95 0.08
N HIS A 60 14.31 3.95 0.15
CA HIS A 60 15.15 4.86 -0.63
C HIS A 60 15.09 4.59 -2.13
N TYR A 61 15.03 3.33 -2.55
CA TYR A 61 14.84 2.97 -3.95
C TYR A 61 13.55 3.60 -4.54
N TYR A 62 12.47 3.66 -3.76
CA TYR A 62 11.23 4.34 -4.16
C TYR A 62 11.28 5.88 -3.97
N GLY A 63 12.35 6.41 -3.40
CA GLY A 63 12.52 7.82 -3.05
C GLY A 63 11.71 8.27 -1.82
N ILE A 64 11.08 7.32 -1.12
CA ILE A 64 10.28 7.62 0.09
C ILE A 64 11.20 8.11 1.20
N VAL A 65 12.42 7.57 1.26
CA VAL A 65 13.45 7.94 2.21
C VAL A 65 14.70 8.40 1.46
N ASN A 66 15.35 9.46 1.94
CA ASN A 66 16.63 9.94 1.44
C ASN A 66 17.65 9.95 2.56
N TYR A 67 18.94 10.13 2.26
CA TYR A 67 19.95 10.28 3.30
C TYR A 67 21.02 11.30 2.92
N ASP A 68 21.53 11.97 3.94
CA ASP A 68 22.75 12.76 3.87
C ASP A 68 23.91 11.96 4.45
N LYS A 69 25.04 11.97 3.72
CA LYS A 69 26.29 11.36 4.19
C LYS A 69 27.15 12.43 4.84
N ILE A 70 27.25 12.39 6.15
CA ILE A 70 27.99 13.37 6.95
C ILE A 70 29.34 12.76 7.34
N LYS A 71 30.44 13.44 7.00
CA LYS A 71 31.77 13.03 7.43
C LYS A 71 32.05 13.63 8.80
N ASN A 72 32.45 12.80 9.76
CA ASN A 72 32.95 13.29 11.03
C ASN A 72 34.42 13.72 10.85
N GLU A 73 34.70 15.00 11.00
CA GLU A 73 36.05 15.56 10.79
C GLU A 73 37.08 15.05 11.81
N ASN A 74 36.63 14.69 13.02
CA ASN A 74 37.52 14.25 14.09
C ASN A 74 37.86 12.76 13.99
N SER A 75 36.92 11.91 13.58
CA SER A 75 37.10 10.46 13.56
C SER A 75 37.29 9.87 12.15
N GLY A 76 36.97 10.64 11.11
CA GLY A 76 37.03 10.21 9.70
C GLY A 76 35.88 9.30 9.26
N TRP A 77 35.01 8.86 10.18
CA TRP A 77 33.88 7.99 9.88
C TRP A 77 32.71 8.74 9.25
N PHE A 78 31.91 8.03 8.47
CA PHE A 78 30.69 8.56 7.87
C PHE A 78 29.46 8.16 8.68
N THR A 79 28.60 9.13 8.94
CA THR A 79 27.27 8.93 9.54
C THR A 79 26.21 9.18 8.46
N PHE A 80 25.20 8.32 8.41
CA PHE A 80 24.05 8.48 7.53
C PHE A 80 22.91 9.10 8.31
N LYS A 81 22.43 10.25 7.83
CA LYS A 81 21.25 10.91 8.39
C LYS A 81 20.10 10.69 7.43
N TRP A 82 19.08 9.95 7.85
CA TRP A 82 17.95 9.63 6.99
C TRP A 82 16.88 10.72 7.03
N HIS A 83 16.13 10.88 5.94
CA HIS A 83 15.07 11.88 5.76
C HIS A 83 13.85 11.23 5.11
N LEU A 84 12.66 11.39 5.69
CA LEU A 84 11.42 10.88 5.11
C LEU A 84 10.78 11.96 4.23
N ASP A 85 10.53 11.62 2.97
CA ASP A 85 9.83 12.50 2.03
C ASP A 85 8.34 12.16 1.99
N TYR A 86 7.58 12.88 2.81
CA TYR A 86 6.12 12.74 2.88
C TYR A 86 5.42 13.07 1.56
N ASN A 87 5.94 14.04 0.78
CA ASN A 87 5.34 14.39 -0.50
C ASN A 87 5.53 13.26 -1.51
N LYS A 88 6.72 12.66 -1.55
CA LYS A 88 6.98 11.50 -2.40
C LYS A 88 6.12 10.32 -1.99
N LEU A 89 6.02 10.00 -0.71
CA LEU A 89 5.15 8.94 -0.21
C LEU A 89 3.68 9.17 -0.61
N SER A 90 3.14 10.35 -0.31
CA SER A 90 1.75 10.70 -0.65
C SER A 90 1.49 10.61 -2.15
N LYS A 91 2.42 11.08 -2.98
CA LYS A 91 2.30 11.01 -4.44
C LYS A 91 2.29 9.57 -4.95
N LEU A 92 3.17 8.72 -4.44
CA LEU A 92 3.22 7.30 -4.82
C LEU A 92 1.92 6.58 -4.44
N VAL A 93 1.44 6.80 -3.21
CA VAL A 93 0.20 6.18 -2.73
C VAL A 93 -1.01 6.68 -3.53
N PHE A 94 -1.07 7.98 -3.83
CA PHE A 94 -2.13 8.55 -4.65
C PHE A 94 -2.18 7.91 -6.04
N LEU A 95 -1.04 7.76 -6.72
CA LEU A 95 -0.95 7.11 -8.03
C LEU A 95 -1.33 5.62 -7.96
N ASN A 96 -0.85 4.91 -6.94
CA ASN A 96 -1.22 3.51 -6.70
C ASN A 96 -2.73 3.35 -6.46
N ASN A 97 -3.34 4.29 -5.76
CA ASN A 97 -4.78 4.29 -5.52
C ASN A 97 -5.57 4.54 -6.80
N LEU A 98 -5.10 5.39 -7.72
CA LEU A 98 -5.74 5.57 -9.04
C LEU A 98 -5.75 4.26 -9.85
N ASP A 99 -4.61 3.57 -9.93
CA ASP A 99 -4.51 2.25 -10.59
C ASP A 99 -5.44 1.22 -9.93
N LYS A 100 -5.51 1.22 -8.60
CA LYS A 100 -6.40 0.32 -7.87
C LYS A 100 -7.88 0.64 -8.11
N LEU A 101 -8.25 1.93 -8.16
CA LEU A 101 -9.61 2.36 -8.47
C LEU A 101 -9.99 1.95 -9.89
N GLU A 102 -9.10 2.09 -10.87
CA GLU A 102 -9.34 1.64 -12.24
C GLU A 102 -9.63 0.13 -12.28
N LYS A 103 -8.81 -0.68 -11.59
CA LYS A 103 -9.01 -2.13 -11.48
C LYS A 103 -10.31 -2.51 -10.78
N LEU A 104 -10.69 -1.80 -9.72
CA LEU A 104 -11.93 -2.07 -8.99
C LEU A 104 -13.17 -1.70 -9.82
N ASN A 105 -13.15 -0.56 -10.50
CA ASN A 105 -14.24 -0.14 -11.39
C ASN A 105 -14.38 -1.09 -12.59
N ALA A 106 -13.25 -1.50 -13.19
CA ALA A 106 -13.26 -2.49 -14.27
C ALA A 106 -13.82 -3.85 -13.78
N LYS A 107 -13.42 -4.27 -12.58
CA LYS A 107 -13.94 -5.49 -11.94
C LYS A 107 -15.44 -5.37 -11.68
N GLU A 108 -15.91 -4.27 -11.13
CA GLU A 108 -17.33 -4.05 -10.89
C GLU A 108 -18.16 -4.11 -12.18
N LYS A 109 -17.71 -3.40 -13.22
CA LYS A 109 -18.35 -3.43 -14.54
C LYS A 109 -18.44 -4.86 -15.08
N TYR A 110 -17.35 -5.61 -14.98
CA TYR A 110 -17.32 -7.01 -15.41
C TYR A 110 -18.35 -7.88 -14.68
N TYR A 111 -18.55 -7.68 -13.37
CA TYR A 111 -19.54 -8.46 -12.61
C TYR A 111 -20.98 -8.01 -12.89
N GLY A 112 -21.18 -6.80 -13.39
CA GLY A 112 -22.50 -6.32 -13.81
C GLY A 112 -22.89 -6.77 -15.23
N GLU A 113 -21.91 -7.07 -16.07
CA GLU A 113 -22.12 -7.53 -17.44
C GLU A 113 -22.33 -9.05 -17.52
N TYR A 114 -21.65 -9.82 -16.66
CA TYR A 114 -21.65 -11.28 -16.70
C TYR A 114 -22.22 -11.88 -15.42
N GLN A 115 -22.92 -13.01 -15.54
CA GLN A 115 -23.23 -13.85 -14.38
C GLN A 115 -21.95 -14.53 -13.90
N MET A 116 -21.52 -14.20 -12.69
CA MET A 116 -20.24 -14.63 -12.15
C MET A 116 -20.39 -15.76 -11.15
N PHE A 117 -19.39 -16.64 -11.10
CA PHE A 117 -19.31 -17.78 -10.21
C PHE A 117 -17.96 -17.78 -9.49
N VAL A 118 -17.97 -18.00 -8.17
CA VAL A 118 -16.78 -18.06 -7.32
C VAL A 118 -16.49 -19.50 -6.91
N CYS A 119 -15.22 -19.86 -6.94
CA CYS A 119 -14.76 -21.12 -6.36
C CYS A 119 -14.83 -21.09 -4.84
N LYS A 120 -15.34 -22.15 -4.20
CA LYS A 120 -15.38 -22.26 -2.73
C LYS A 120 -14.00 -22.11 -2.06
N ASN A 121 -12.95 -22.59 -2.71
CA ASN A 121 -11.56 -22.44 -2.26
C ASN A 121 -10.91 -21.10 -2.66
N SER A 122 -11.69 -20.14 -3.17
CA SER A 122 -11.22 -18.79 -3.57
C SER A 122 -10.08 -18.81 -4.60
N CYS A 123 -10.07 -19.79 -5.51
CA CYS A 123 -9.04 -19.88 -6.54
C CYS A 123 -9.15 -18.76 -7.57
N ASN A 124 -10.36 -18.55 -8.12
CA ASN A 124 -10.69 -17.45 -9.02
C ASN A 124 -12.21 -17.35 -9.20
N ASP A 125 -12.64 -16.28 -9.87
CA ASP A 125 -14.02 -16.04 -10.28
C ASP A 125 -14.14 -16.27 -11.79
N PHE A 126 -15.23 -16.91 -12.22
CA PHE A 126 -15.46 -17.36 -13.59
C PHE A 126 -16.81 -16.86 -14.10
N PRO A 127 -16.93 -16.42 -15.37
CA PRO A 127 -18.22 -16.12 -15.96
C PRO A 127 -19.02 -17.40 -16.20
N PHE A 128 -20.33 -17.26 -16.41
CA PHE A 128 -21.25 -18.37 -16.60
C PHE A 128 -20.80 -19.34 -17.71
N GLU A 129 -20.31 -18.84 -18.84
CA GLU A 129 -19.91 -19.66 -19.98
C GLU A 129 -18.79 -20.64 -19.60
N VAL A 130 -17.80 -20.14 -18.86
CA VAL A 130 -16.70 -20.97 -18.34
C VAL A 130 -17.21 -21.90 -17.26
N ALA A 131 -18.06 -21.42 -16.34
CA ALA A 131 -18.64 -22.29 -15.33
C ALA A 131 -19.42 -23.44 -15.97
N ALA A 132 -20.23 -23.18 -17.00
CA ALA A 132 -21.01 -24.16 -17.71
C ALA A 132 -20.13 -25.17 -18.48
N GLU A 133 -19.06 -24.72 -19.14
CA GLU A 133 -18.10 -25.59 -19.83
C GLU A 133 -17.46 -26.61 -18.87
N TYR A 134 -17.19 -26.21 -17.63
CA TYR A 134 -16.61 -27.06 -16.59
C TYR A 134 -17.66 -27.70 -15.66
N ASN A 135 -18.93 -27.76 -16.07
CA ASN A 135 -20.04 -28.33 -15.29
C ASN A 135 -20.14 -27.76 -13.86
N PHE A 136 -19.91 -26.46 -13.72
CA PHE A 136 -19.86 -25.70 -12.47
C PHE A 136 -18.82 -26.22 -11.47
N ASN A 137 -17.72 -26.79 -11.95
CA ASN A 137 -16.55 -27.14 -11.15
C ASN A 137 -15.36 -26.26 -11.50
N CYS A 138 -14.52 -25.95 -10.51
CA CYS A 138 -13.38 -25.08 -10.68
C CYS A 138 -12.31 -25.77 -11.54
N PRO A 139 -11.81 -25.15 -12.62
CA PRO A 139 -10.78 -25.73 -13.46
C PRO A 139 -9.42 -25.93 -12.74
N MET A 140 -9.22 -25.25 -11.61
CA MET A 140 -7.96 -25.29 -10.87
C MET A 140 -7.93 -26.34 -9.76
N CYS A 141 -9.05 -26.53 -9.05
CA CYS A 141 -9.12 -27.41 -7.88
C CYS A 141 -10.28 -28.41 -7.90
N SER A 142 -11.08 -28.44 -8.97
CA SER A 142 -12.24 -29.33 -9.16
C SER A 142 -13.38 -29.18 -8.14
N GLU A 143 -13.32 -28.21 -7.23
CA GLU A 143 -14.39 -27.90 -6.29
C GLU A 143 -15.56 -27.17 -6.96
N THR A 144 -16.74 -27.26 -6.35
CA THR A 144 -17.96 -26.64 -6.88
C THR A 144 -17.87 -25.12 -6.90
N LEU A 145 -18.31 -24.53 -8.01
CA LEU A 145 -18.49 -23.11 -8.21
C LEU A 145 -19.86 -22.67 -7.68
N LYS A 146 -19.91 -21.48 -7.08
CA LYS A 146 -21.15 -20.88 -6.55
C LYS A 146 -21.44 -19.58 -7.27
N HIS A 147 -22.70 -19.36 -7.62
CA HIS A 147 -23.15 -18.08 -8.18
C HIS A 147 -22.86 -16.93 -7.20
N ILE A 148 -22.36 -15.82 -7.74
CA ILE A 148 -22.10 -14.58 -7.01
C ILE A 148 -23.33 -13.68 -7.12
N ASP A 149 -23.89 -13.27 -5.99
CA ASP A 149 -24.91 -12.23 -5.99
C ASP A 149 -24.27 -10.88 -6.38
N TYR A 150 -24.61 -10.38 -7.57
CA TYR A 150 -24.12 -9.10 -8.05
C TYR A 150 -24.46 -7.94 -7.11
N VAL A 151 -25.65 -7.92 -6.50
CA VAL A 151 -26.06 -6.83 -5.61
C VAL A 151 -25.19 -6.80 -4.36
N GLU A 152 -24.88 -7.96 -3.78
CA GLU A 152 -23.97 -8.06 -2.65
C GLU A 152 -22.54 -7.66 -3.07
N LYS A 153 -22.06 -8.17 -4.21
CA LYS A 153 -20.72 -7.89 -4.70
C LYS A 153 -20.50 -6.42 -5.07
N HIS A 154 -21.49 -5.81 -5.71
CA HIS A 154 -21.52 -4.38 -6.04
C HIS A 154 -21.37 -3.53 -4.78
N LYS A 155 -22.16 -3.82 -3.73
CA LYS A 155 -22.04 -3.11 -2.44
C LYS A 155 -20.65 -3.24 -1.81
N GLU A 156 -20.07 -4.44 -1.85
CA GLU A 156 -18.71 -4.68 -1.34
C GLU A 156 -17.66 -3.86 -2.11
N LEU A 157 -17.71 -3.87 -3.44
CA LEU A 157 -16.77 -3.14 -4.30
C LEU A 157 -16.93 -1.62 -4.15
N GLN A 158 -18.18 -1.12 -4.13
CA GLN A 158 -18.47 0.30 -3.93
C GLN A 158 -17.98 0.80 -2.57
N ALA A 159 -18.14 0.01 -1.50
CA ALA A 159 -17.58 0.36 -0.20
C ALA A 159 -16.05 0.49 -0.23
N GLN A 160 -15.36 -0.41 -0.94
CA GLN A 160 -13.91 -0.35 -1.12
C GLN A 160 -13.48 0.86 -1.95
N ILE A 161 -14.17 1.15 -3.06
CA ILE A 161 -13.93 2.30 -3.93
C ILE A 161 -14.05 3.59 -3.13
N LYS A 162 -15.16 3.76 -2.41
CA LYS A 162 -15.44 4.96 -1.61
C LYS A 162 -14.35 5.27 -0.59
N ILE A 163 -13.87 4.25 0.14
CA ILE A 163 -12.77 4.43 1.10
C ILE A 163 -11.52 4.97 0.39
N ILE A 164 -11.15 4.39 -0.75
CA ILE A 164 -9.94 4.80 -1.48
C ILE A 164 -10.11 6.22 -2.04
N GLU A 165 -11.29 6.58 -2.53
CA GLU A 165 -11.59 7.94 -3.00
C GLU A 165 -11.48 8.98 -1.88
N GLU A 166 -12.05 8.71 -0.70
CA GLU A 166 -11.94 9.58 0.47
C GLU A 166 -10.47 9.80 0.88
N GLU A 167 -9.67 8.72 0.92
CA GLU A 167 -8.23 8.83 1.22
C GLU A 167 -7.47 9.60 0.13
N ASN A 168 -7.83 9.43 -1.16
CA ASN A 168 -7.22 10.18 -2.26
C ASN A 168 -7.53 11.67 -2.21
N VAL A 169 -8.73 12.07 -1.76
CA VAL A 169 -9.05 13.48 -1.51
C VAL A 169 -8.07 14.05 -0.47
N ILE A 170 -7.87 13.35 0.65
CA ILE A 170 -6.94 13.75 1.71
C ILE A 170 -5.51 13.91 1.17
N LEU A 171 -5.01 12.91 0.43
CA LEU A 171 -3.68 12.95 -0.19
C LEU A 171 -3.53 14.11 -1.17
N SER A 172 -4.56 14.38 -1.99
CA SER A 172 -4.53 15.47 -2.96
C SER A 172 -4.49 16.85 -2.30
N LEU A 173 -5.19 17.03 -1.17
CA LEU A 173 -5.15 18.26 -0.39
C LEU A 173 -3.77 18.47 0.23
N PHE A 174 -3.21 17.42 0.85
CA PHE A 174 -1.86 17.45 1.42
C PHE A 174 -0.80 17.87 0.39
N LEU A 175 -0.82 17.26 -0.80
CA LEU A 175 0.13 17.60 -1.87
C LEU A 175 -0.03 19.05 -2.37
N LYS A 176 -1.26 19.57 -2.46
CA LYS A 176 -1.52 20.96 -2.86
C LYS A 176 -1.03 21.97 -1.84
N GLU A 177 -1.16 21.68 -0.55
CA GLU A 177 -0.68 22.56 0.53
C GLU A 177 0.84 22.69 0.52
N ASN A 178 1.56 21.58 0.29
CA ASN A 178 3.02 21.59 0.29
C ASN A 178 3.64 22.19 -0.98
N ASN A 179 2.94 22.17 -2.12
CA ASN A 179 3.41 22.82 -3.36
C ASN A 179 3.24 24.36 -3.35
N LYS A 180 2.51 24.93 -2.39
CA LYS A 180 2.33 26.40 -2.24
C LYS A 180 3.41 27.06 -1.37
N LYS A 181 4.28 26.27 -0.74
CA LYS A 181 5.42 26.71 0.06
C LYS A 181 6.70 26.56 -0.75
#